data_AF-A0A835A756-F1
#
_entry.id   AF-A0A835A756-F1
#
_cell.length_a   1.000
_cell.length_b   1.000
_cell.length_c   1.000
_cell.angle_alpha   90.00
_cell.angle_beta   90.00
_cell.angle_gamma   90.00
#
_symmetry.space_group_name_H-M   'P 1'
#
loop_
_entity.id
_entity.type
_entity.pdbx_description
1 polymer ?
#
loop_
_entity_poly.entity_id
_entity_poly.type
_entity_poly.pdbx_seq_one_letter_code
_entity_poly.pdbx_strand_id
1 'polypeptide(L)'
;MGAPPEPPAWMAAAARNWLEDAGATAEGGAGQSFNALPLSGVRVSLAERGRAVCSLRVPPHLTDAEGNWHTGAIAAAADDVCAAAIMSVEGIIKVSVHYDISYFSPAKLHEEVEMDGKVVEHKGRMTAVTVEIRKKESGELVAIVRQIRFRTARMQQVNQPESTESEWERREGGRAMGDEARAPRPATVARKWLEDPGGGHGPVAAAREEFTCLVMAGARVSVAEPGRVVCSLRVRAPLAVGVLLPARRRTASIHPPWACTWPDLTSFSSRAAVQDAEGRWHAGAVAAAVDNVCAAVVFSVEGEPSITVDYALSYFAPARHDEEVELEGRVAGRNGQLTAAEVEVRSKDSGELLAIGRQWMTALPSKTSRSSKL
;
A
#
# COMPACT_ATOMS: atom_id res chain seq x y z
N MET A 1 -39.59 11.97 0.61
CA MET A 1 -38.45 11.70 -0.28
C MET A 1 -38.34 10.20 -0.42
N GLY A 2 -38.53 9.66 -1.63
CA GLY A 2 -38.36 8.22 -1.86
C GLY A 2 -36.90 7.81 -1.64
N ALA A 3 -36.67 6.57 -1.21
CA ALA A 3 -35.33 6.01 -1.17
C ALA A 3 -34.68 6.16 -2.55
N PRO A 4 -33.37 6.48 -2.62
CA PRO A 4 -32.67 6.52 -3.90
C PRO A 4 -32.83 5.17 -4.62
N PRO A 5 -32.93 5.16 -5.96
CA PRO A 5 -33.12 3.93 -6.72
C PRO A 5 -32.04 2.90 -6.38
N GLU A 6 -32.44 1.63 -6.31
CA GLU A 6 -31.50 0.52 -6.16
C GLU A 6 -30.49 0.53 -7.32
N PRO A 7 -29.22 0.21 -7.05
CA PRO A 7 -28.21 0.23 -8.07
C PRO A 7 -28.45 -0.96 -9.01
N PRO A 8 -28.13 -0.83 -10.30
CA PRO A 8 -28.19 -1.95 -11.21
C PRO A 8 -27.38 -3.16 -10.70
N ALA A 9 -27.91 -4.37 -10.86
CA ALA A 9 -27.27 -5.61 -10.41
C ALA A 9 -25.83 -5.81 -10.94
N TRP A 10 -25.52 -5.24 -12.11
CA TRP A 10 -24.18 -5.30 -12.68
C TRP A 10 -23.12 -4.64 -11.79
N MET A 11 -23.46 -3.65 -10.95
CA MET A 11 -22.50 -2.97 -10.07
C MET A 11 -21.99 -3.90 -8.97
N ALA A 12 -22.87 -4.74 -8.40
CA ALA A 12 -22.48 -5.76 -7.44
C ALA A 12 -21.62 -6.86 -8.09
N ALA A 13 -21.98 -7.26 -9.32
CA ALA A 13 -21.17 -8.20 -10.10
C ALA A 13 -19.78 -7.63 -10.44
N ALA A 14 -19.70 -6.35 -10.83
CA ALA A 14 -18.43 -5.67 -11.10
C ALA A 14 -17.56 -5.59 -9.85
N ALA A 15 -18.13 -5.29 -8.68
CA ALA A 15 -17.42 -5.27 -7.41
C ALA A 15 -16.88 -6.65 -7.02
N ARG A 16 -17.64 -7.73 -7.27
CA ARG A 16 -17.15 -9.10 -7.09
C ARG A 16 -15.98 -9.39 -8.03
N ASN A 17 -16.16 -9.14 -9.32
CA ASN A 17 -15.13 -9.39 -10.33
C ASN A 17 -13.85 -8.59 -10.05
N TRP A 18 -13.96 -7.36 -9.55
CA TRP A 18 -12.80 -6.56 -9.13
C TRP A 18 -11.89 -7.31 -8.16
N LEU A 19 -12.46 -7.94 -7.14
CA LEU A 19 -11.71 -8.69 -6.13
C LEU A 19 -11.26 -10.07 -6.64
N GLU A 20 -12.12 -10.76 -7.40
CA GLU A 20 -11.80 -12.09 -7.96
C GLU A 20 -10.71 -12.01 -9.03
N ASP A 21 -10.76 -11.03 -9.94
CA ASP A 21 -9.75 -10.81 -10.98
C ASP A 21 -8.39 -10.42 -10.38
N ALA A 22 -8.40 -9.59 -9.33
CA ALA A 22 -7.20 -9.31 -8.55
C ALA A 22 -6.64 -10.61 -7.95
N GLY A 23 -7.47 -11.42 -7.29
CA GLY A 23 -7.04 -12.69 -6.69
C GLY A 23 -6.53 -13.76 -7.66
N ALA A 24 -7.08 -13.79 -8.88
CA ALA A 24 -6.80 -14.83 -9.87
C ALA A 24 -5.47 -14.64 -10.64
N THR A 25 -4.91 -13.43 -10.64
CA THR A 25 -3.74 -13.09 -11.46
C THR A 25 -2.39 -13.41 -10.80
N ALA A 26 -2.36 -14.07 -9.64
CA ALA A 26 -1.13 -14.36 -8.88
C ALA A 26 -0.16 -15.38 -9.53
N GLU A 27 -0.49 -16.03 -10.66
CA GLU A 27 0.43 -16.95 -11.34
C GLU A 27 1.41 -16.23 -12.30
N GLY A 28 2.61 -15.92 -11.80
CA GLY A 28 3.91 -15.80 -12.49
C GLY A 28 4.09 -15.06 -13.83
N GLY A 29 3.14 -14.24 -14.31
CA GLY A 29 3.23 -13.59 -15.62
C GLY A 29 3.85 -12.18 -15.60
N ALA A 30 4.74 -11.88 -16.54
CA ALA A 30 5.19 -10.51 -16.79
C ALA A 30 4.01 -9.63 -17.26
N GLY A 31 3.49 -8.78 -16.36
CA GLY A 31 2.31 -7.93 -16.60
C GLY A 31 1.25 -7.93 -15.49
N GLN A 32 1.54 -8.50 -14.31
CA GLN A 32 0.63 -8.48 -13.16
C GLN A 32 0.47 -7.07 -12.58
N SER A 33 -0.77 -6.67 -12.34
CA SER A 33 -1.13 -5.44 -11.63
C SER A 33 -0.84 -5.57 -10.13
N PHE A 34 -0.45 -4.47 -9.48
CA PHE A 34 -0.07 -4.46 -8.06
C PHE A 34 -1.08 -5.17 -7.14
N ASN A 35 -2.38 -4.94 -7.36
CA ASN A 35 -3.49 -5.49 -6.58
C ASN A 35 -3.58 -7.03 -6.60
N ALA A 36 -2.92 -7.71 -7.54
CA ALA A 36 -2.87 -9.16 -7.58
C ALA A 36 -2.13 -9.79 -6.40
N LEU A 37 -1.09 -9.09 -5.93
CA LEU A 37 -0.25 -9.56 -4.84
C LEU A 37 -0.95 -9.51 -3.47
N PRO A 38 -1.46 -8.35 -2.98
CA PRO A 38 -2.09 -8.26 -1.67
C PRO A 38 -3.40 -9.06 -1.56
N LEU A 39 -4.03 -9.39 -2.69
CA LEU A 39 -5.25 -10.20 -2.77
C LEU A 39 -5.01 -11.65 -3.24
N SER A 40 -3.76 -12.11 -3.30
CA SER A 40 -3.46 -13.47 -3.76
C SER A 40 -4.23 -14.52 -2.97
N GLY A 41 -5.08 -15.29 -3.65
CA GLY A 41 -5.90 -16.34 -3.05
C GLY A 41 -7.14 -15.83 -2.30
N VAL A 42 -7.56 -14.59 -2.52
CA VAL A 42 -8.80 -14.04 -1.96
C VAL A 42 -10.02 -14.80 -2.45
N ARG A 43 -11.01 -14.95 -1.56
CA ARG A 43 -12.31 -15.56 -1.84
C ARG A 43 -13.40 -14.58 -1.48
N VAL A 44 -14.20 -14.17 -2.46
CA VAL A 44 -15.30 -13.23 -2.24
C VAL A 44 -16.54 -13.97 -1.76
N SER A 45 -16.95 -13.73 -0.52
CA SER A 45 -18.18 -14.31 0.04
C SER A 45 -19.41 -13.46 -0.30
N LEU A 46 -19.28 -12.13 -0.30
CA LEU A 46 -20.38 -11.20 -0.53
C LEU A 46 -19.93 -10.00 -1.37
N ALA A 47 -20.77 -9.60 -2.32
CA ALA A 47 -20.70 -8.30 -2.97
C ALA A 47 -22.12 -7.82 -3.21
N GLU A 48 -22.51 -6.76 -2.51
CA GLU A 48 -23.84 -6.14 -2.57
C GLU A 48 -23.69 -4.61 -2.49
N ARG A 49 -24.79 -3.87 -2.63
CA ARG A 49 -24.75 -2.40 -2.62
C ARG A 49 -24.04 -1.89 -1.35
N GLY A 50 -22.91 -1.22 -1.51
CA GLY A 50 -22.16 -0.61 -0.44
C GLY A 50 -21.43 -1.58 0.48
N ARG A 51 -21.38 -2.88 0.15
CA ARG A 51 -20.66 -3.86 0.97
C ARG A 51 -19.96 -4.91 0.12
N ALA A 52 -18.70 -5.17 0.45
CA ALA A 52 -17.90 -6.25 -0.13
C ALA A 52 -17.23 -7.03 1.00
N VAL A 53 -17.42 -8.35 1.01
CA VAL A 53 -16.82 -9.24 2.02
C VAL A 53 -16.01 -10.29 1.29
N CYS A 54 -14.77 -10.44 1.73
CA CYS A 54 -13.88 -11.47 1.23
C CYS A 54 -13.01 -12.05 2.33
N SER A 55 -12.50 -13.26 2.13
CA SER A 55 -11.54 -13.89 3.02
C SER A 55 -10.28 -14.26 2.28
N LEU A 56 -9.15 -14.29 3.00
CA LEU A 56 -7.92 -14.88 2.50
C LEU A 56 -7.27 -15.71 3.59
N ARG A 57 -6.55 -16.74 3.18
CA ARG A 57 -5.63 -17.46 4.05
C ARG A 57 -4.27 -16.80 3.88
N VAL A 58 -3.72 -16.23 4.95
CA VAL A 58 -2.48 -15.42 4.89
C VAL A 58 -1.38 -16.23 4.18
N PRO A 59 -0.94 -15.83 2.97
CA PRO A 59 0.02 -16.59 2.19
C PRO A 59 1.47 -16.21 2.56
N PRO A 60 2.45 -17.11 2.33
CA PRO A 60 3.85 -16.87 2.71
C PRO A 60 4.51 -15.61 2.12
N HIS A 61 4.08 -15.15 0.94
CA HIS A 61 4.66 -13.98 0.27
C HIS A 61 4.10 -12.64 0.78
N LEU A 62 3.08 -12.68 1.65
CA LEU A 62 2.51 -11.51 2.33
C LEU A 62 2.87 -11.45 3.81
N THR A 63 3.78 -12.31 4.29
CA THR A 63 4.18 -12.32 5.71
C THR A 63 5.52 -11.64 5.94
N ASP A 64 5.66 -10.98 7.09
CA ASP A 64 6.95 -10.64 7.67
C ASP A 64 7.66 -11.91 8.24
N ALA A 65 8.79 -11.73 8.88
CA ALA A 65 9.60 -12.84 9.41
C ALA A 65 9.04 -13.59 10.58
N GLU A 66 8.27 -12.89 11.39
CA GLU A 66 7.58 -13.45 12.55
C GLU A 66 6.36 -14.24 12.07
N GLY A 67 6.16 -14.29 10.75
CA GLY A 67 5.02 -14.87 10.08
C GLY A 67 3.76 -14.05 10.32
N ASN A 68 3.84 -12.76 10.67
CA ASN A 68 2.66 -11.90 10.69
C ASN A 68 2.34 -11.46 9.27
N TRP A 69 1.05 -11.25 8.99
CA TRP A 69 0.60 -10.59 7.78
C TRP A 69 1.12 -9.15 7.74
N HIS A 70 1.88 -8.82 6.70
CA HIS A 70 2.58 -7.55 6.55
C HIS A 70 1.60 -6.36 6.59
N THR A 71 1.91 -5.34 7.39
CA THR A 71 1.06 -4.13 7.58
C THR A 71 0.79 -3.38 6.28
N GLY A 72 1.82 -3.13 5.47
CA GLY A 72 1.66 -2.63 4.10
C GLY A 72 0.79 -3.51 3.17
N ALA A 73 0.79 -4.85 3.34
CA ALA A 73 -0.06 -5.74 2.56
C ALA A 73 -1.53 -5.70 3.03
N ILE A 74 -1.76 -5.59 4.34
CA ILE A 74 -3.09 -5.32 4.93
C ILE A 74 -3.64 -4.01 4.37
N ALA A 75 -2.83 -2.94 4.39
CA ALA A 75 -3.20 -1.64 3.86
C ALA A 75 -3.58 -1.72 2.38
N ALA A 76 -2.80 -2.43 1.55
CA ALA A 76 -3.11 -2.60 0.13
C ALA A 76 -4.37 -3.44 -0.11
N ALA A 77 -4.55 -4.56 0.60
CA ALA A 77 -5.74 -5.42 0.45
C ALA A 77 -7.02 -4.67 0.84
N ALA A 78 -6.99 -3.91 1.93
CA ALA A 78 -8.14 -3.12 2.36
C ALA A 78 -8.45 -1.95 1.40
N ASP A 79 -7.46 -1.38 0.72
CA ASP A 79 -7.68 -0.40 -0.36
C ASP A 79 -8.51 -1.05 -1.48
N ASP A 80 -8.14 -2.25 -1.96
CA ASP A 80 -8.94 -2.94 -2.98
C ASP A 80 -10.36 -3.31 -2.51
N VAL A 81 -10.51 -3.74 -1.26
CA VAL A 81 -11.83 -4.03 -0.66
C VAL A 81 -12.70 -2.77 -0.58
N CYS A 82 -12.12 -1.63 -0.19
CA CYS A 82 -12.81 -0.35 -0.24
C CYS A 82 -13.23 0.00 -1.67
N ALA A 83 -12.40 -0.29 -2.67
CA ALA A 83 -12.69 0.03 -4.07
C ALA A 83 -13.89 -0.79 -4.57
N ALA A 84 -13.93 -2.08 -4.23
CA ALA A 84 -15.07 -2.95 -4.50
C ALA A 84 -16.37 -2.44 -3.86
N ALA A 85 -16.32 -2.05 -2.58
CA ALA A 85 -17.50 -1.52 -1.88
C ALA A 85 -18.04 -0.22 -2.49
N ILE A 86 -17.18 0.66 -3.01
CA ILE A 86 -17.61 1.86 -3.75
C ILE A 86 -18.17 1.50 -5.12
N MET A 87 -17.53 0.56 -5.82
CA MET A 87 -17.96 0.11 -7.13
C MET A 87 -19.37 -0.45 -7.10
N SER A 88 -19.78 -1.12 -6.02
CA SER A 88 -21.15 -1.63 -5.87
C SER A 88 -22.21 -0.55 -5.61
N VAL A 89 -21.81 0.71 -5.39
CA VAL A 89 -22.71 1.87 -5.20
C VAL A 89 -22.70 2.80 -6.42
N GLU A 90 -21.52 3.07 -6.98
CA GLU A 90 -21.36 4.10 -8.01
C GLU A 90 -20.99 3.55 -9.39
N GLY A 91 -20.65 2.26 -9.50
CA GLY A 91 -20.22 1.64 -10.76
C GLY A 91 -18.89 2.15 -11.32
N ILE A 92 -18.16 2.93 -10.51
CA ILE A 92 -16.85 3.52 -10.85
C ILE A 92 -15.89 3.38 -9.68
N ILE A 93 -14.60 3.49 -9.97
CA ILE A 93 -13.55 3.59 -8.97
C ILE A 93 -13.31 5.07 -8.67
N LYS A 94 -13.19 5.40 -7.39
CA LYS A 94 -12.79 6.73 -6.92
C LYS A 94 -11.33 6.73 -6.50
N VAL A 95 -10.68 7.89 -6.60
CA VAL A 95 -9.30 8.04 -6.12
C VAL A 95 -9.26 8.13 -4.60
N SER A 96 -8.26 7.50 -3.98
CA SER A 96 -7.99 7.56 -2.55
C SER A 96 -7.50 8.96 -2.18
N VAL A 97 -8.08 9.59 -1.16
CA VAL A 97 -7.64 10.92 -0.67
C VAL A 97 -7.15 10.87 0.77
N HIS A 98 -7.71 9.99 1.59
CA HIS A 98 -7.28 9.79 2.96
C HIS A 98 -7.49 8.34 3.39
N TYR A 99 -6.55 7.84 4.18
CA TYR A 99 -6.49 6.47 4.67
C TYR A 99 -6.09 6.50 6.14
N ASP A 100 -6.77 5.73 6.98
CA ASP A 100 -6.54 5.61 8.42
C ASP A 100 -6.66 4.13 8.81
N ILE A 101 -5.68 3.58 9.51
CA ILE A 101 -5.65 2.18 9.94
C ILE A 101 -5.28 2.10 11.41
N SER A 102 -6.09 1.40 12.18
CA SER A 102 -5.75 1.00 13.55
C SER A 102 -5.51 -0.51 13.58
N TYR A 103 -4.34 -0.93 14.09
CA TYR A 103 -3.97 -2.34 14.23
C TYR A 103 -4.17 -2.82 15.67
N PHE A 104 -4.79 -3.99 15.84
CA PHE A 104 -5.20 -4.51 17.15
C PHE A 104 -4.54 -5.84 17.50
N SER A 105 -4.40 -6.74 16.52
CA SER A 105 -3.73 -8.03 16.70
C SER A 105 -3.04 -8.49 15.42
N PRO A 106 -1.92 -9.24 15.49
CA PRO A 106 -1.30 -9.81 14.32
C PRO A 106 -2.13 -10.99 13.80
N ALA A 107 -2.28 -11.08 12.48
CA ALA A 107 -2.72 -12.31 11.80
C ALA A 107 -1.49 -13.08 11.35
N LYS A 108 -1.43 -14.40 11.60
CA LYS A 108 -0.27 -15.24 11.30
C LYS A 108 -0.38 -15.95 9.97
N LEU A 109 0.76 -16.39 9.45
CA LEU A 109 0.87 -17.29 8.31
C LEU A 109 -0.15 -18.41 8.44
N HIS A 110 -0.91 -18.64 7.37
CA HIS A 110 -1.94 -19.67 7.28
C HIS A 110 -3.21 -19.47 8.11
N GLU A 111 -3.30 -18.44 8.96
CA GLU A 111 -4.58 -18.04 9.55
C GLU A 111 -5.53 -17.56 8.45
N GLU A 112 -6.82 -17.84 8.60
CA GLU A 112 -7.85 -17.30 7.72
C GLU A 112 -8.41 -16.01 8.31
N VAL A 113 -8.42 -14.96 7.50
CA VAL A 113 -8.94 -13.63 7.86
C VAL A 113 -10.10 -13.26 6.94
N GLU A 114 -11.07 -12.55 7.47
CA GLU A 114 -12.18 -11.95 6.74
C GLU A 114 -12.04 -10.43 6.75
N MET A 115 -12.26 -9.81 5.60
CA MET A 115 -12.32 -8.36 5.40
C MET A 115 -13.76 -8.00 5.04
N ASP A 116 -14.43 -7.21 5.86
CA ASP A 116 -15.80 -6.73 5.65
C ASP A 116 -15.77 -5.22 5.38
N GLY A 117 -15.78 -4.86 4.10
CA GLY A 117 -15.79 -3.48 3.62
C GLY A 117 -17.20 -2.93 3.46
N LYS A 118 -17.48 -1.78 4.07
CA LYS A 118 -18.79 -1.12 4.07
C LYS A 118 -18.67 0.37 3.76
N VAL A 119 -19.45 0.85 2.80
CA VAL A 119 -19.67 2.29 2.58
C VAL A 119 -20.44 2.83 3.77
N VAL A 120 -19.82 3.74 4.52
CA VAL A 120 -20.41 4.34 5.73
C VAL A 120 -21.08 5.67 5.44
N GLU A 121 -20.57 6.43 4.48
CA GLU A 121 -21.14 7.72 4.10
C GLU A 121 -20.87 8.01 2.61
N HIS A 122 -21.83 8.66 1.97
CA HIS A 122 -21.67 9.23 0.64
C HIS A 122 -22.19 10.66 0.64
N LYS A 123 -21.31 11.63 0.38
CA LYS A 123 -21.63 13.06 0.38
C LYS A 123 -21.00 13.77 -0.80
N GLY A 124 -21.82 14.10 -1.79
CA GLY A 124 -21.39 14.78 -3.00
C GLY A 124 -20.39 13.93 -3.79
N ARG A 125 -19.14 14.37 -3.88
CA ARG A 125 -18.08 13.63 -4.59
C ARG A 125 -17.29 12.69 -3.69
N MET A 126 -17.50 12.74 -2.37
CA MET A 126 -16.76 11.96 -1.39
C MET A 126 -17.55 10.73 -0.96
N THR A 127 -16.87 9.61 -0.84
CA THR A 127 -17.41 8.38 -0.24
C THR A 127 -16.45 7.91 0.84
N ALA A 128 -16.98 7.68 2.04
CA ALA A 128 -16.25 7.10 3.15
C ALA A 128 -16.59 5.61 3.25
N VAL A 129 -15.56 4.80 3.49
CA VAL A 129 -15.64 3.34 3.59
C VAL A 129 -14.88 2.89 4.82
N THR A 130 -15.39 1.87 5.51
CA THR A 130 -14.70 1.20 6.60
C THR A 130 -14.50 -0.27 6.22
N VAL A 131 -13.31 -0.83 6.48
CA VAL A 131 -13.05 -2.27 6.40
C VAL A 131 -12.70 -2.77 7.79
N GLU A 132 -13.47 -3.72 8.29
CA GLU A 132 -13.09 -4.48 9.50
C GLU A 132 -12.40 -5.77 9.08
N ILE A 133 -11.26 -6.07 9.70
CA ILE A 133 -10.48 -7.27 9.41
C ILE A 133 -10.45 -8.14 10.66
N ARG A 134 -10.92 -9.37 10.55
CA ARG A 134 -11.02 -10.31 11.69
C ARG A 134 -10.46 -11.68 11.34
N LYS A 135 -9.87 -12.36 12.33
CA LYS A 135 -9.55 -13.79 12.21
C LYS A 135 -10.85 -14.58 12.17
N LYS A 136 -11.03 -15.45 11.19
CA LYS A 136 -12.30 -16.18 11.01
C LYS A 136 -12.57 -17.19 12.11
N GLU A 137 -11.53 -17.84 12.63
CA GLU A 137 -11.69 -18.86 13.67
C GLU A 137 -12.04 -18.27 15.03
N SER A 138 -11.36 -17.18 15.43
CA SER A 138 -11.51 -16.60 16.77
C SER A 138 -12.43 -15.37 16.82
N GLY A 139 -12.70 -14.72 15.68
CA GLY A 139 -13.37 -13.42 15.61
C GLY A 139 -12.52 -12.24 16.10
N GLU A 140 -11.26 -12.49 16.48
CA GLU A 140 -10.32 -11.49 16.97
C GLU A 140 -10.10 -10.40 15.91
N LEU A 141 -10.16 -9.14 16.36
CA LEU A 141 -9.97 -7.98 15.49
C LEU A 141 -8.49 -7.83 15.15
N VAL A 142 -8.18 -7.84 13.86
CA VAL A 142 -6.82 -7.64 13.32
C VAL A 142 -6.58 -6.16 13.08
N ALA A 143 -7.47 -5.52 12.30
CA ALA A 143 -7.36 -4.10 11.96
C ALA A 143 -8.74 -3.50 11.66
N ILE A 144 -8.84 -2.18 11.80
CA ILE A 144 -9.93 -1.37 11.25
C ILE A 144 -9.30 -0.35 10.31
N VAL A 145 -9.80 -0.31 9.08
CA VAL A 145 -9.38 0.65 8.06
C VAL A 145 -10.53 1.60 7.77
N ARG A 146 -10.24 2.90 7.69
CA ARG A 146 -11.16 3.94 7.25
C ARG A 146 -10.56 4.66 6.06
N GLN A 147 -11.34 4.79 5.01
CA GLN A 147 -10.87 5.40 3.78
C GLN A 147 -11.87 6.40 3.24
N ILE A 148 -11.37 7.56 2.85
CA ILE A 148 -12.12 8.57 2.12
C ILE A 148 -11.64 8.55 0.68
N ARG A 149 -12.60 8.49 -0.24
CA ARG A 149 -12.33 8.53 -1.67
C ARG A 149 -13.13 9.61 -2.37
N PHE A 150 -12.51 10.23 -3.37
CA PHE A 150 -13.07 11.35 -4.12
C PHE A 150 -13.32 10.98 -5.59
N ARG A 151 -14.44 11.44 -6.14
CA ARG A 151 -14.70 11.34 -7.58
C ARG A 151 -14.05 12.51 -8.31
N THR A 152 -13.02 12.24 -9.09
CA THR A 152 -12.43 13.24 -10.00
C THR A 152 -13.49 13.70 -11.01
N ALA A 153 -13.60 15.00 -11.25
CA ALA A 153 -14.13 15.48 -12.52
C ALA A 153 -12.97 15.41 -13.53
N ARG A 154 -13.25 15.28 -14.83
CA ARG A 154 -12.22 15.39 -15.89
C ARG A 154 -11.32 16.59 -15.56
N MET A 155 -10.09 16.34 -15.14
CA MET A 155 -9.26 17.32 -14.44
C MET A 155 -8.68 18.26 -15.50
N GLN A 156 -9.26 19.44 -15.68
CA GLN A 156 -8.51 20.59 -16.20
C GLN A 156 -7.58 21.04 -15.08
N GLN A 157 -6.29 21.15 -15.41
CA GLN A 157 -5.23 21.64 -14.53
C GLN A 157 -5.71 22.91 -13.82
N VAL A 158 -5.76 22.87 -12.49
CA VAL A 158 -5.94 24.05 -11.66
C VAL A 158 -4.54 24.57 -11.36
N ASN A 159 -4.28 25.81 -11.78
CA ASN A 159 -3.02 26.50 -11.49
C ASN A 159 -2.84 26.69 -9.98
N GLN A 160 -1.61 26.46 -9.53
CA GLN A 160 -1.13 26.61 -8.16
C GLN A 160 -1.25 28.06 -7.65
N PRO A 161 -1.40 28.29 -6.33
CA PRO A 161 -0.92 29.50 -5.69
C PRO A 161 0.56 29.35 -5.28
N GLU A 162 1.31 30.45 -5.43
CA GLU A 162 2.74 30.59 -5.16
C GLU A 162 3.10 30.24 -3.70
N SER A 163 4.19 29.49 -3.55
CA SER A 163 4.83 29.15 -2.28
C SER A 163 5.76 30.27 -1.81
N THR A 164 5.64 30.69 -0.56
CA THR A 164 6.70 31.43 0.15
C THR A 164 7.76 30.45 0.64
N GLU A 165 9.00 30.67 0.19
CA GLU A 165 10.21 29.96 0.63
C GLU A 165 10.43 30.13 2.15
N SER A 166 10.95 29.09 2.81
CA SER A 166 11.59 29.22 4.13
C SER A 166 13.04 28.79 4.06
N GLU A 167 13.94 29.75 4.34
CA GLU A 167 15.39 29.60 4.42
C GLU A 167 15.80 28.81 5.67
N TRP A 168 16.65 27.80 5.50
CA TRP A 168 17.53 27.31 6.57
C TRP A 168 18.89 26.87 6.01
N GLU A 169 19.96 27.56 6.42
CA GLU A 169 21.35 27.18 6.13
C GLU A 169 22.17 26.88 7.41
N ARG A 170 22.92 25.77 7.31
CA ARG A 170 24.28 25.40 7.83
C ARG A 170 24.73 25.71 9.27
N ARG A 171 25.22 24.65 9.96
CA ARG A 171 26.57 24.41 10.59
C ARG A 171 26.52 23.22 11.59
N GLU A 172 27.53 22.38 11.90
CA GLU A 172 28.99 22.29 11.70
C GLU A 172 29.44 20.81 11.53
N GLY A 173 30.68 20.61 11.04
CA GLY A 173 31.34 19.31 10.91
C GLY A 173 32.19 18.88 12.11
N GLY A 174 32.61 17.62 12.11
CA GLY A 174 33.58 17.04 13.07
C GLY A 174 34.16 15.71 12.56
N ARG A 175 35.48 15.55 12.71
CA ARG A 175 36.39 14.61 12.04
C ARG A 175 36.22 13.12 12.41
N ALA A 176 36.74 12.28 11.52
CA ALA A 176 36.91 10.84 11.63
C ALA A 176 38.02 10.42 12.63
N MET A 177 37.81 9.29 13.32
CA MET A 177 38.88 8.37 13.73
C MET A 177 38.33 6.99 14.14
N GLY A 178 39.01 5.93 13.72
CA GLY A 178 39.10 4.63 14.41
C GLY A 178 38.25 3.47 13.88
N ASP A 179 38.89 2.57 13.14
CA ASP A 179 38.42 1.21 12.85
C ASP A 179 38.45 0.34 14.13
N GLU A 180 37.27 -0.01 14.63
CA GLU A 180 37.02 -1.21 15.43
C GLU A 180 35.83 -1.92 14.77
N ALA A 181 35.89 -3.24 14.62
CA ALA A 181 34.84 -4.06 14.02
C ALA A 181 33.54 -4.01 14.85
N ARG A 182 32.81 -2.90 14.70
CA ARG A 182 31.56 -2.58 15.37
C ARG A 182 30.41 -3.01 14.47
N ALA A 183 29.39 -3.65 15.05
CA ALA A 183 28.15 -3.90 14.34
C ALA A 183 27.67 -2.60 13.65
N PRO A 184 27.22 -2.65 12.39
CA PRO A 184 26.85 -1.46 11.64
C PRO A 184 25.82 -0.63 12.41
N ARG A 185 25.97 0.69 12.40
CA ARG A 185 25.04 1.61 13.09
C ARG A 185 23.60 1.35 12.57
N PRO A 186 22.55 1.48 13.40
CA PRO A 186 21.17 1.21 12.97
C PRO A 186 20.76 1.94 11.68
N ALA A 187 21.17 3.20 11.51
CA ALA A 187 20.95 3.96 10.28
C ALA A 187 21.62 3.32 9.03
N THR A 188 22.80 2.72 9.21
CA THR A 188 23.49 1.98 8.13
C THR A 188 22.75 0.69 7.76
N VAL A 189 22.18 0.00 8.74
CA VAL A 189 21.34 -1.18 8.52
C VAL A 189 20.04 -0.79 7.81
N ALA A 190 19.38 0.27 8.27
CA ALA A 190 18.17 0.82 7.65
C ALA A 190 18.39 1.21 6.18
N ARG A 191 19.52 1.87 5.86
CA ARG A 191 19.92 2.14 4.47
C ARG A 191 19.98 0.87 3.65
N LYS A 192 20.77 -0.11 4.11
CA LYS A 192 21.00 -1.36 3.36
C LYS A 192 19.70 -2.11 3.13
N TRP A 193 18.84 -2.17 4.13
CA TRP A 193 17.54 -2.83 4.02
C TRP A 193 16.60 -2.13 3.03
N LEU A 194 16.54 -0.80 3.00
CA LEU A 194 15.70 -0.10 2.01
C LEU A 194 16.19 -0.32 0.57
N GLU A 195 17.51 -0.44 0.37
CA GLU A 195 18.11 -0.67 -0.96
C GLU A 195 18.04 -2.15 -1.38
N ASP A 196 18.09 -3.07 -0.41
CA ASP A 196 18.02 -4.52 -0.59
C ASP A 196 17.29 -5.21 0.59
N PRO A 197 15.94 -5.23 0.58
CA PRO A 197 15.15 -5.80 1.68
C PRO A 197 15.34 -7.32 1.84
N GLY A 198 15.88 -7.99 0.82
CA GLY A 198 16.17 -9.44 0.86
C GLY A 198 17.39 -9.80 1.73
N GLY A 199 18.18 -8.83 2.17
CA GLY A 199 19.51 -9.02 2.78
C GLY A 199 19.57 -9.47 4.24
N GLY A 200 18.46 -9.82 4.90
CA GLY A 200 18.43 -10.20 6.33
C GLY A 200 18.21 -9.01 7.28
N HIS A 201 18.59 -9.15 8.57
CA HIS A 201 18.22 -8.29 9.71
C HIS A 201 18.01 -6.79 9.37
N GLY A 202 16.80 -6.28 9.66
CA GLY A 202 16.37 -4.95 9.25
C GLY A 202 15.25 -4.34 10.12
N PRO A 203 14.67 -3.21 9.66
CA PRO A 203 13.66 -2.41 10.34
C PRO A 203 12.33 -3.10 10.62
N VAL A 204 11.97 -4.03 9.76
CA VAL A 204 10.89 -4.98 9.96
C VAL A 204 11.57 -6.29 10.33
N ALA A 205 11.01 -7.02 11.28
CA ALA A 205 11.66 -8.24 11.70
C ALA A 205 11.62 -9.25 10.53
N ALA A 206 12.77 -9.92 10.26
CA ALA A 206 13.24 -10.30 8.89
C ALA A 206 13.28 -11.81 8.54
N ALA A 207 12.55 -12.21 7.45
CA ALA A 207 12.62 -13.42 6.61
C ALA A 207 11.34 -13.60 5.72
N ARG A 208 11.54 -13.58 4.38
CA ARG A 208 10.56 -13.67 3.24
C ARG A 208 9.79 -12.39 2.89
N GLU A 209 10.53 -11.30 2.73
CA GLU A 209 10.03 -10.00 2.27
C GLU A 209 9.77 -9.91 0.74
N GLU A 210 9.06 -10.87 0.14
CA GLU A 210 8.72 -10.82 -1.31
C GLU A 210 7.91 -9.56 -1.64
N PHE A 211 6.96 -9.20 -0.76
CA PHE A 211 6.15 -7.97 -0.87
C PHE A 211 6.99 -6.69 -0.77
N THR A 212 7.83 -6.56 0.25
CA THR A 212 8.70 -5.38 0.44
C THR A 212 9.72 -5.25 -0.69
N CYS A 213 10.30 -6.37 -1.14
CA CYS A 213 11.19 -6.39 -2.31
C CYS A 213 10.49 -5.86 -3.56
N LEU A 214 9.21 -6.19 -3.78
CA LEU A 214 8.45 -5.62 -4.90
C LEU A 214 8.26 -4.10 -4.73
N VAL A 215 7.84 -3.66 -3.54
CA VAL A 215 7.52 -2.25 -3.28
C VAL A 215 8.76 -1.36 -3.35
N MET A 216 9.87 -1.79 -2.77
CA MET A 216 11.10 -0.99 -2.63
C MET A 216 12.15 -1.26 -3.72
N ALA A 217 11.88 -2.16 -4.66
CA ALA A 217 12.86 -2.53 -5.70
C ALA A 217 13.37 -1.32 -6.49
N GLY A 218 14.69 -1.14 -6.48
CA GLY A 218 15.39 -0.04 -7.13
C GLY A 218 15.45 1.25 -6.32
N ALA A 219 15.04 1.22 -5.04
CA ALA A 219 15.20 2.34 -4.13
C ALA A 219 16.68 2.66 -3.90
N ARG A 220 16.98 3.96 -3.78
CA ARG A 220 18.31 4.51 -3.52
C ARG A 220 18.25 5.45 -2.34
N VAL A 221 19.08 5.24 -1.33
CA VAL A 221 19.04 6.02 -0.09
C VAL A 221 20.12 7.10 -0.14
N SER A 222 19.70 8.36 -0.29
CA SER A 222 20.61 9.51 -0.28
C SER A 222 21.03 9.90 1.13
N VAL A 223 20.12 9.79 2.11
CA VAL A 223 20.37 10.12 3.52
C VAL A 223 19.91 8.97 4.41
N ALA A 224 20.76 8.58 5.36
CA ALA A 224 20.39 7.67 6.43
C ALA A 224 21.16 8.05 7.70
N GLU A 225 20.43 8.71 8.60
CA GLU A 225 20.92 9.21 9.89
C GLU A 225 19.90 8.82 10.96
N PRO A 226 20.27 8.80 12.26
CA PRO A 226 19.31 8.52 13.32
C PRO A 226 18.12 9.49 13.24
N GLY A 227 16.94 8.93 12.97
CA GLY A 227 15.67 9.64 12.92
C GLY A 227 15.38 10.36 11.61
N ARG A 228 16.22 10.19 10.58
CA ARG A 228 15.99 10.76 9.25
C ARG A 228 16.51 9.85 8.15
N VAL A 229 15.64 9.52 7.21
CA VAL A 229 15.99 8.75 6.01
C VAL A 229 15.40 9.45 4.79
N VAL A 230 16.19 9.57 3.73
CA VAL A 230 15.71 10.04 2.42
C VAL A 230 16.06 8.99 1.40
N CYS A 231 15.05 8.49 0.69
CA CYS A 231 15.24 7.56 -0.41
C CYS A 231 14.46 8.01 -1.64
N SER A 232 14.90 7.56 -2.81
CA SER A 232 14.18 7.77 -4.06
C SER A 232 14.00 6.45 -4.78
N LEU A 233 12.87 6.29 -5.45
CA LEU A 233 12.56 5.11 -6.25
C LEU A 233 11.80 5.51 -7.50
N ARG A 234 11.87 4.66 -8.53
CA ARG A 234 11.09 4.84 -9.75
C ARG A 234 9.76 4.11 -9.61
N VAL A 235 8.65 4.74 -10.01
CA VAL A 235 7.33 4.09 -10.08
C VAL A 235 7.35 3.06 -11.21
N ARG A 236 7.61 1.80 -10.88
CA ARG A 236 7.69 0.72 -11.86
C ARG A 236 6.30 0.25 -12.29
N ALA A 237 6.19 -0.33 -13.48
CA ALA A 237 4.92 -0.87 -14.01
C ALA A 237 4.15 -1.78 -13.03
N PRO A 238 4.79 -2.70 -12.26
CA PRO A 238 4.08 -3.53 -11.28
C PRO A 238 3.46 -2.76 -10.11
N LEU A 239 3.89 -1.51 -9.87
CA LEU A 239 3.34 -0.63 -8.83
C LEU A 239 2.29 0.33 -9.40
N ALA A 240 2.10 0.35 -10.72
CA ALA A 240 1.13 1.21 -11.38
C ALA A 240 -0.16 0.44 -11.69
N VAL A 241 -1.29 1.15 -11.71
CA VAL A 241 -2.58 0.58 -12.07
C VAL A 241 -2.56 0.19 -13.56
N GLY A 242 -2.82 -1.09 -13.87
CA GLY A 242 -3.21 -1.60 -15.18
C GLY A 242 -2.14 -1.74 -16.29
N VAL A 243 -0.89 -1.36 -16.06
CA VAL A 243 0.13 -1.31 -17.12
C VAL A 243 0.50 -2.72 -17.62
N LEU A 244 -0.14 -3.17 -18.71
CA LEU A 244 0.30 -4.31 -19.50
C LEU A 244 1.54 -3.91 -20.33
N LEU A 245 2.69 -4.51 -20.03
CA LEU A 245 3.81 -4.51 -20.96
C LEU A 245 3.36 -5.17 -22.28
N PRO A 246 3.66 -4.60 -23.46
CA PRO A 246 3.29 -5.22 -24.72
C PRO A 246 4.01 -6.55 -24.86
N ALA A 247 3.27 -7.65 -24.73
CA ALA A 247 3.73 -8.97 -25.12
C ALA A 247 4.16 -8.92 -26.59
N ARG A 248 5.40 -9.31 -26.90
CA ARG A 248 5.88 -9.52 -28.28
C ARG A 248 4.92 -10.49 -28.97
N ARG A 249 3.99 -9.96 -29.79
CA ARG A 249 3.07 -10.77 -30.59
C ARG A 249 3.89 -11.64 -31.55
N ARG A 250 3.93 -12.96 -31.31
CA ARG A 250 4.09 -13.93 -32.39
C ARG A 250 2.70 -14.24 -32.91
N THR A 251 2.34 -13.63 -34.02
CA THR A 251 1.10 -13.89 -34.75
C THR A 251 1.17 -15.27 -35.39
N ALA A 252 0.22 -16.14 -35.04
CA ALA A 252 -0.27 -17.18 -35.92
C ALA A 252 -1.80 -17.20 -35.81
N SER A 253 -2.45 -16.45 -36.69
CA SER A 253 -3.89 -16.38 -36.84
C SER A 253 -4.39 -17.51 -37.74
N ILE A 254 -5.31 -18.33 -37.25
CA ILE A 254 -6.24 -19.10 -38.09
C ILE A 254 -7.63 -19.02 -37.44
N HIS A 255 -8.56 -18.33 -38.08
CA HIS A 255 -10.00 -18.44 -37.79
C HIS A 255 -10.71 -18.88 -39.08
N PRO A 256 -11.62 -19.89 -39.04
CA PRO A 256 -12.49 -20.18 -40.16
C PRO A 256 -13.73 -19.25 -40.18
N PRO A 257 -14.31 -18.98 -41.37
CA PRO A 257 -15.32 -17.96 -41.57
C PRO A 257 -16.73 -18.56 -41.54
N TRP A 258 -17.44 -18.48 -40.40
CA TRP A 258 -18.91 -18.50 -40.37
C TRP A 258 -19.56 -18.26 -38.99
N ALA A 259 -18.81 -18.02 -37.91
CA ALA A 259 -19.43 -17.70 -36.63
C ALA A 259 -19.88 -16.23 -36.55
N CYS A 260 -21.07 -15.94 -37.09
CA CYS A 260 -21.86 -14.78 -36.68
C CYS A 260 -22.54 -15.12 -35.35
N THR A 261 -22.01 -14.62 -34.25
CA THR A 261 -22.71 -14.61 -32.95
C THR A 261 -22.80 -13.18 -32.42
N TRP A 262 -23.99 -12.89 -31.92
CA TRP A 262 -24.47 -11.69 -31.24
C TRP A 262 -23.42 -11.02 -30.33
N PRO A 263 -23.44 -9.68 -30.19
CA PRO A 263 -22.57 -9.00 -29.24
C PRO A 263 -22.91 -9.47 -27.82
N ASP A 264 -21.94 -10.13 -27.19
CA ASP A 264 -21.99 -10.61 -25.82
C ASP A 264 -22.00 -9.39 -24.88
N LEU A 265 -23.19 -9.01 -24.41
CA LEU A 265 -23.42 -7.91 -23.47
C LEU A 265 -22.83 -8.18 -22.07
N THR A 266 -22.21 -9.34 -21.86
CA THR A 266 -21.43 -9.71 -20.66
C THR A 266 -19.99 -9.19 -20.72
N SER A 267 -19.54 -8.66 -21.87
CA SER A 267 -18.17 -8.17 -22.08
C SER A 267 -17.97 -6.67 -21.83
N PHE A 268 -18.90 -6.00 -21.13
CA PHE A 268 -18.67 -4.62 -20.66
C PHE A 268 -17.61 -4.66 -19.55
N SER A 269 -16.38 -4.80 -20.00
CA SER A 269 -15.19 -5.08 -19.22
C SER A 269 -14.98 -3.96 -18.20
N SER A 270 -14.64 -4.39 -16.99
CA SER A 270 -13.97 -3.64 -15.92
C SER A 270 -12.95 -2.58 -16.42
N ARG A 271 -12.41 -2.73 -17.64
CA ARG A 271 -11.61 -1.73 -18.37
C ARG A 271 -12.19 -0.32 -18.39
N ALA A 272 -13.50 -0.10 -18.52
CA ALA A 272 -14.03 1.27 -18.66
C ALA A 272 -13.93 2.09 -17.35
N ALA A 273 -13.93 1.44 -16.19
CA ALA A 273 -13.90 2.09 -14.87
C ALA A 273 -12.48 2.41 -14.36
N VAL A 274 -11.43 1.88 -15.01
CA VAL A 274 -10.01 1.99 -14.60
C VAL A 274 -9.22 2.99 -15.44
N GLN A 275 -9.80 3.49 -16.55
CA GLN A 275 -9.08 4.29 -17.56
C GLN A 275 -8.45 5.57 -17.04
N ASP A 276 -9.00 6.19 -15.99
CA ASP A 276 -8.43 7.42 -15.44
C ASP A 276 -7.23 7.14 -14.53
N ALA A 277 -7.14 5.92 -13.98
CA ALA A 277 -6.11 5.46 -13.06
C ALA A 277 -4.94 4.77 -13.72
N GLU A 278 -5.11 4.33 -14.96
CA GLU A 278 -4.13 3.64 -15.76
C GLU A 278 -2.77 4.36 -15.75
N GLY A 279 -1.71 3.62 -15.40
CA GLY A 279 -0.35 4.14 -15.30
C GLY A 279 -0.08 5.06 -14.10
N ARG A 280 -1.03 5.28 -13.18
CA ARG A 280 -0.77 5.99 -11.91
C ARG A 280 -0.22 5.04 -10.87
N TRP A 281 0.65 5.52 -9.98
CA TRP A 281 1.13 4.77 -8.82
C TRP A 281 -0.04 4.34 -7.94
N HIS A 282 -0.14 3.04 -7.67
CA HIS A 282 -1.23 2.44 -6.90
C HIS A 282 -1.23 2.97 -5.46
N ALA A 283 -2.41 3.36 -4.94
CA ALA A 283 -2.53 3.92 -3.59
C ALA A 283 -2.03 2.95 -2.51
N GLY A 284 -2.45 1.68 -2.55
CA GLY A 284 -1.86 0.62 -1.71
C GLY A 284 -0.34 0.45 -1.83
N ALA A 285 0.27 0.72 -2.99
CA ALA A 285 1.73 0.63 -3.16
C ALA A 285 2.44 1.83 -2.53
N VAL A 286 1.87 3.04 -2.64
CA VAL A 286 2.33 4.22 -1.88
C VAL A 286 2.25 3.93 -0.38
N ALA A 287 1.13 3.35 0.07
CA ALA A 287 0.93 3.01 1.47
C ALA A 287 1.98 2.02 1.99
N ALA A 288 2.32 0.99 1.22
CA ALA A 288 3.37 0.06 1.56
C ALA A 288 4.77 0.72 1.56
N ALA A 289 5.07 1.57 0.58
CA ALA A 289 6.37 2.25 0.51
C ALA A 289 6.59 3.18 1.71
N VAL A 290 5.57 3.92 2.10
CA VAL A 290 5.60 4.79 3.28
C VAL A 290 5.75 3.98 4.58
N ASP A 291 5.07 2.84 4.71
CA ASP A 291 5.21 1.92 5.86
C ASP A 291 6.67 1.44 6.01
N ASN A 292 7.29 1.04 4.90
CA ASN A 292 8.69 0.61 4.88
C ASN A 292 9.65 1.74 5.28
N VAL A 293 9.44 2.97 4.78
CA VAL A 293 10.30 4.12 5.11
C VAL A 293 10.12 4.53 6.57
N CYS A 294 8.90 4.55 7.10
CA CYS A 294 8.65 4.78 8.52
C CYS A 294 9.35 3.75 9.41
N ALA A 295 9.25 2.45 9.07
CA ALA A 295 9.93 1.40 9.80
C ALA A 295 11.45 1.63 9.82
N ALA A 296 12.04 1.94 8.66
CA ALA A 296 13.47 2.25 8.53
C ALA A 296 13.90 3.47 9.36
N VAL A 297 13.08 4.50 9.40
CA VAL A 297 13.30 5.71 10.21
C VAL A 297 13.26 5.39 11.70
N VAL A 298 12.26 4.63 12.17
CA VAL A 298 12.17 4.23 13.58
C VAL A 298 13.35 3.33 13.96
N PHE A 299 13.67 2.34 13.13
CA PHE A 299 14.82 1.46 13.36
C PHE A 299 16.14 2.22 13.43
N SER A 300 16.32 3.28 12.64
CA SER A 300 17.54 4.10 12.68
C SER A 300 17.81 4.74 14.05
N VAL A 301 16.78 4.88 14.89
CA VAL A 301 16.86 5.41 16.26
C VAL A 301 16.82 4.30 17.30
N GLU A 302 15.88 3.35 17.18
CA GLU A 302 15.67 2.31 18.19
C GLU A 302 16.67 1.17 18.09
N GLY A 303 17.19 0.88 16.89
CA GLY A 303 18.03 -0.28 16.62
C GLY A 303 17.32 -1.63 16.77
N GLU A 304 16.01 -1.61 16.96
CA GLU A 304 15.16 -2.79 17.14
C GLU A 304 14.02 -2.75 16.12
N PRO A 305 13.58 -3.91 15.60
CA PRO A 305 12.42 -3.96 14.73
C PRO A 305 11.17 -3.41 15.39
N SER A 306 10.29 -2.81 14.59
CA SER A 306 9.07 -2.19 15.08
C SER A 306 7.83 -2.71 14.36
N ILE A 307 6.68 -2.59 15.03
CA ILE A 307 5.37 -2.85 14.45
C ILE A 307 4.53 -1.58 14.42
N THR A 308 3.80 -1.38 13.34
CA THR A 308 2.86 -0.26 13.17
C THR A 308 1.61 -0.50 14.03
N VAL A 309 1.25 0.45 14.89
CA VAL A 309 0.01 0.41 15.70
C VAL A 309 -1.09 1.29 15.11
N ASP A 310 -0.70 2.39 14.47
CA ASP A 310 -1.60 3.35 13.83
C ASP A 310 -0.94 3.89 12.55
N TYR A 311 -1.73 4.05 11.50
CA TYR A 311 -1.26 4.53 10.21
C TYR A 311 -2.28 5.46 9.54
N ALA A 312 -1.92 6.74 9.42
CA ALA A 312 -2.64 7.72 8.62
C ALA A 312 -1.86 8.07 7.34
N LEU A 313 -2.54 8.16 6.19
CA LEU A 313 -1.95 8.55 4.91
C LEU A 313 -2.90 9.46 4.14
N SER A 314 -2.39 10.58 3.65
CA SER A 314 -3.13 11.53 2.82
C SER A 314 -2.50 11.64 1.45
N TYR A 315 -3.33 11.66 0.40
CA TYR A 315 -2.92 11.74 -0.99
C TYR A 315 -3.30 13.10 -1.56
N PHE A 316 -2.35 13.76 -2.22
CA PHE A 316 -2.49 15.12 -2.74
C PHE A 316 -2.41 15.16 -4.27
N ALA A 317 -1.52 14.37 -4.86
CA ALA A 317 -1.31 14.31 -6.31
C ALA A 317 -0.89 12.91 -6.77
N PRO A 318 -1.19 12.51 -8.01
CA PRO A 318 -0.78 11.23 -8.55
C PRO A 318 0.66 11.27 -9.08
N ALA A 319 1.41 10.18 -8.92
CA ALA A 319 2.63 9.94 -9.68
C ALA A 319 2.35 9.01 -10.87
N ARG A 320 3.04 9.20 -11.98
CA ARG A 320 2.94 8.33 -13.16
C ARG A 320 3.98 7.22 -13.13
N HIS A 321 3.70 6.14 -13.87
CA HIS A 321 4.69 5.14 -14.23
C HIS A 321 5.94 5.82 -14.83
N ASP A 322 7.10 5.27 -14.49
CA ASP A 322 8.45 5.76 -14.81
C ASP A 322 8.85 7.09 -14.15
N GLU A 323 7.96 7.76 -13.44
CA GLU A 323 8.30 8.92 -12.62
C GLU A 323 9.22 8.52 -11.46
N GLU A 324 10.20 9.37 -11.15
CA GLU A 324 11.02 9.20 -9.96
C GLU A 324 10.41 10.00 -8.79
N VAL A 325 10.23 9.31 -7.67
CA VAL A 325 9.67 9.89 -6.46
C VAL A 325 10.71 9.87 -5.36
N GLU A 326 10.66 10.86 -4.48
CA GLU A 326 11.47 10.96 -3.27
C GLU A 326 10.57 10.79 -2.05
N LEU A 327 11.02 9.96 -1.11
CA LEU A 327 10.39 9.73 0.17
C LEU A 327 11.34 10.24 1.25
N GLU A 328 10.96 11.29 1.96
CA GLU A 328 11.68 11.80 3.12
C GLU A 328 10.94 11.41 4.39
N GLY A 329 11.56 10.52 5.17
CA GLY A 329 11.07 10.06 6.45
C GLY A 329 11.81 10.68 7.64
N ARG A 330 11.07 11.03 8.70
CA ARG A 330 11.60 11.60 9.94
C ARG A 330 10.88 11.07 11.17
N VAL A 331 11.59 10.93 12.30
CA VAL A 331 10.94 10.72 13.60
C VAL A 331 10.31 12.04 14.04
N ALA A 332 8.98 12.02 14.20
CA ALA A 332 8.19 13.18 14.61
C ALA A 332 8.12 13.33 16.14
N GLY A 333 8.27 12.23 16.89
CA GLY A 333 8.25 12.27 18.35
C GLY A 333 8.29 10.89 18.99
N ARG A 334 8.41 10.86 20.32
CA ARG A 334 8.36 9.62 21.13
C ARG A 334 7.47 9.83 22.34
N ASN A 335 6.70 8.81 22.69
CA ASN A 335 5.88 8.77 23.89
C ASN A 335 5.90 7.36 24.50
N GLY A 336 6.67 7.17 25.56
CA GLY A 336 6.87 5.85 26.16
C GLY A 336 7.53 4.88 25.18
N GLN A 337 6.86 3.76 24.89
CA GLN A 337 7.32 2.75 23.93
C GLN A 337 6.93 3.06 22.48
N LEU A 338 6.16 4.14 22.26
CA LEU A 338 5.70 4.53 20.94
C LEU A 338 6.64 5.58 20.32
N THR A 339 7.01 5.35 19.07
CA THR A 339 7.77 6.29 18.24
C THR A 339 6.91 6.68 17.05
N ALA A 340 6.70 7.97 16.87
CA ALA A 340 5.99 8.54 15.73
C ALA A 340 6.96 8.81 14.58
N ALA A 341 6.64 8.33 13.38
CA ALA A 341 7.35 8.62 12.15
C ALA A 341 6.42 9.30 11.13
N GLU A 342 7.00 10.17 10.32
CA GLU A 342 6.31 10.88 9.24
C GLU A 342 7.14 10.76 7.97
N VAL A 343 6.46 10.52 6.84
CA VAL A 343 7.06 10.45 5.51
C VAL A 343 6.33 11.39 4.58
N GLU A 344 7.07 12.32 3.99
CA GLU A 344 6.62 13.09 2.83
C GLU A 344 7.04 12.38 1.55
N VAL A 345 6.11 12.26 0.60
CA VAL A 345 6.36 11.70 -0.73
C VAL A 345 6.23 12.81 -1.75
N ARG A 346 7.28 13.06 -2.54
CA ARG A 346 7.33 14.13 -3.53
C ARG A 346 7.76 13.61 -4.90
N SER A 347 7.26 14.23 -5.95
CA SER A 347 7.79 14.07 -7.29
C SER A 347 9.23 14.61 -7.30
N LYS A 348 10.20 13.82 -7.73
CA LYS A 348 11.61 14.25 -7.74
C LYS A 348 11.89 15.29 -8.83
N ASP A 349 11.14 15.22 -9.93
CA ASP A 349 11.31 16.13 -11.06
C ASP A 349 10.67 17.50 -10.81
N SER A 350 9.48 17.53 -10.19
CA SER A 350 8.70 18.76 -10.00
C SER A 350 8.70 19.31 -8.57
N GLY A 351 9.07 18.50 -7.57
CA GLY A 351 8.93 18.83 -6.15
C GLY A 351 7.48 18.78 -5.63
N GLU A 352 6.51 18.44 -6.48
CA GLU A 352 5.09 18.36 -6.11
C GLU A 352 4.88 17.35 -4.98
N LEU A 353 4.10 17.75 -3.97
CA LEU A 353 3.72 16.87 -2.87
C LEU A 353 2.68 15.86 -3.34
N LEU A 354 3.05 14.57 -3.26
CA LEU A 354 2.22 13.46 -3.70
C LEU A 354 1.41 12.87 -2.54
N ALA A 355 2.07 12.63 -1.41
CA ALA A 355 1.44 12.06 -0.22
C ALA A 355 2.17 12.43 1.07
N ILE A 356 1.48 12.37 2.20
CA ILE A 356 2.08 12.41 3.54
C ILE A 356 1.50 11.27 4.36
N GLY A 357 2.37 10.40 4.88
CA GLY A 357 1.99 9.38 5.84
C GLY A 357 2.60 9.60 7.21
N ARG A 358 1.85 9.21 8.24
CA ARG A 358 2.23 9.30 9.64
C ARG A 358 1.91 7.97 10.30
N GLN A 359 2.85 7.47 11.08
CA GLN A 359 2.70 6.19 11.75
C GLN A 359 3.15 6.28 13.19
N TRP A 360 2.40 5.61 14.07
CA TRP A 360 2.88 5.27 15.40
C TRP A 360 3.37 3.83 15.37
N MET A 361 4.56 3.61 15.89
CA MET A 361 5.21 2.30 15.92
C MET A 361 5.67 1.98 17.34
N THR A 362 5.62 0.70 17.71
CA THR A 362 6.25 0.21 18.94
C THR A 362 7.37 -0.75 18.58
N ALA A 363 8.52 -0.60 19.26
CA ALA A 363 9.61 -1.56 19.13
C ALA A 363 9.18 -2.93 19.70
N LEU A 364 9.55 -4.01 19.02
CA LEU A 364 9.41 -5.35 19.54
C LEU A 364 10.54 -5.60 20.55
N PRO A 365 10.25 -5.96 21.81
CA PRO A 365 11.31 -6.27 22.76
C PRO A 365 12.09 -7.49 22.27
N SER A 366 13.42 -7.35 22.16
CA SER A 366 14.29 -8.46 21.82
C SER A 366 14.16 -9.58 22.86
N LYS A 367 14.06 -10.84 22.41
CA LYS A 367 13.89 -12.03 23.28
C LYS A 367 15.04 -12.25 24.28
N THR A 368 16.07 -11.42 24.26
CA THR A 368 17.32 -11.54 25.02
C THR A 368 17.29 -11.01 26.45
N SER A 369 16.19 -10.45 26.97
CA SER A 369 16.18 -9.89 28.34
C SER A 369 15.48 -10.74 29.42
N ARG A 370 15.01 -11.97 29.14
CA ARG A 370 14.55 -12.91 30.20
C ARG A 370 15.66 -13.89 30.61
N SER A 371 16.83 -13.37 30.98
CA SER A 371 17.76 -14.11 31.84
C SER A 371 18.70 -13.16 32.54
N SER A 372 18.17 -12.39 33.49
CA SER A 372 18.95 -11.91 34.65
C SER A 372 18.02 -11.14 35.58
N LYS A 373 17.51 -11.83 36.60
CA LYS A 373 17.38 -11.36 37.98
C LYS A 373 16.83 -12.51 38.82
N LEU A 374 17.78 -13.16 39.51
CA LEU A 374 17.75 -13.85 40.81
C LEU A 374 16.56 -14.76 41.13
#